data_AF-A0A8S3EDK6-F1
#
_entry.id   AF-A0A8S3EDK6-F1
#
_cell.length_a   1.000
_cell.length_b   1.000
_cell.length_c   1.000
_cell.angle_alpha   90.00
_cell.angle_beta   90.00
_cell.angle_gamma   90.00
#
_symmetry.space_group_name_H-M   'P 1'
#
loop_
_entity.id
_entity.type
_entity.pdbx_description
1 polymer ?
#
loop_
_entity_poly.entity_id
_entity_poly.type
_entity_poly.pdbx_seq_one_letter_code
_entity_poly.pdbx_strand_id
1 'polypeptide(L)' 'MIPRHGAIAALQKFLSKHAENRRIHGMTIDTITRLARLVLDTNCFVYDNKYYQQIRGGAM' A
#
# COMPACT_ATOMS: atom_id res chain seq x y z
N MET A 1 12.68 -6.67 -2.70
CA MET A 1 11.69 -5.94 -3.49
C MET A 1 10.33 -6.47 -3.10
N ILE A 2 9.40 -5.63 -2.68
CA ILE A 2 8.05 -6.10 -2.30
C ILE A 2 7.43 -6.79 -3.54
N PRO A 3 6.92 -8.04 -3.42
CA PRO A 3 6.31 -8.73 -4.55
C PRO A 3 5.06 -7.95 -5.01
N ARG A 4 5.16 -7.18 -6.10
CA ARG A 4 4.13 -6.21 -6.50
C ARG A 4 2.73 -6.82 -6.63
N HIS A 5 2.64 -7.96 -7.31
CA HIS A 5 1.36 -8.63 -7.56
C HIS A 5 0.82 -9.31 -6.30
N GLY A 6 1.68 -10.01 -5.55
CA GLY A 6 1.29 -10.69 -4.31
C GLY A 6 0.88 -9.73 -3.21
N ALA A 7 1.60 -8.61 -3.06
CA ALA A 7 1.33 -7.61 -2.03
C ALA A 7 0.01 -6.89 -2.25
N ILE A 8 -0.31 -6.50 -3.49
CA ILE A 8 -1.60 -5.87 -3.80
C ILE A 8 -2.76 -6.84 -3.58
N ALA A 9 -2.63 -8.10 -4.01
CA ALA A 9 -3.66 -9.11 -3.80
C ALA A 9 -3.87 -9.41 -2.31
N ALA A 10 -2.78 -9.50 -1.53
CA ALA A 10 -2.85 -9.66 -0.08
C ALA A 10 -3.51 -8.45 0.60
N LEU A 11 -3.15 -7.22 0.19
CA LEU A 11 -3.77 -5.99 0.66
C LEU A 11 -5.27 -5.97 0.37
N GLN A 12 -5.69 -6.29 -0.86
CA GLN A 12 -7.11 -6.32 -1.21
C GLN A 12 -7.89 -7.33 -0.38
N LYS A 13 -7.33 -8.52 -0.13
CA LYS A 13 -7.95 -9.52 0.77
C LYS A 13 -8.05 -9.02 2.21
N PHE A 14 -7.00 -8.38 2.71
CA PHE A 14 -6.97 -7.79 4.05
C PHE A 14 -8.02 -6.68 4.19
N LEU A 15 -8.04 -5.72 3.26
CA LEU A 15 -9.01 -4.62 3.28
C LEU A 15 -10.43 -5.15 3.13
N SER A 16 -10.68 -6.16 2.31
CA SER A 16 -12.01 -6.76 2.15
C SER A 16 -12.50 -7.47 3.42
N LYS A 17 -11.58 -8.00 4.24
CA LYS A 17 -11.89 -8.65 5.52
C LYS A 17 -12.16 -7.65 6.64
N HIS A 18 -11.50 -6.49 6.62
CA HIS A 18 -11.49 -5.53 7.73
C HIS A 18 -12.21 -4.20 7.45
N ALA A 19 -12.64 -3.93 6.22
CA ALA A 19 -13.37 -2.73 5.88
C ALA A 19 -14.86 -2.89 6.18
N GLU A 20 -15.36 -2.17 7.18
CA GLU A 20 -16.80 -1.96 7.36
C GLU A 20 -17.32 -1.11 6.19
N ASN A 21 -18.37 -1.58 5.49
CA ASN A 21 -18.96 -0.89 4.34
C ASN A 21 -17.97 -0.56 3.19
N ARG A 22 -16.95 -1.40 2.96
CA ARG A 22 -15.91 -1.18 1.93
C ARG A 22 -15.15 0.15 2.10
N ARG A 23 -15.13 0.68 3.32
CA ARG A 23 -14.40 1.90 3.66
C ARG A 23 -13.52 1.68 4.89
N ILE A 24 -12.37 2.33 4.90
CA ILE A 24 -11.47 2.40 6.05
C ILE A 24 -11.14 3.87 6.26
N HIS A 25 -11.45 4.40 7.44
CA HIS A 25 -11.31 5.83 7.74
C HIS A 25 -11.93 6.75 6.66
N GLY A 26 -13.09 6.37 6.12
CA GLY A 26 -13.80 7.11 5.06
C GLY A 26 -13.27 6.89 3.63
N MET A 27 -12.07 6.33 3.46
CA MET A 27 -11.49 6.02 2.16
C MET A 27 -12.04 4.71 1.59
N THR A 28 -12.30 4.66 0.29
CA THR A 28 -12.72 3.43 -0.37
C THR A 28 -11.54 2.48 -0.55
N ILE A 29 -11.81 1.17 -0.59
CA ILE A 29 -10.79 0.15 -0.89
C ILE A 29 -10.05 0.45 -2.21
N ASP A 30 -10.74 0.97 -3.22
CA ASP A 30 -10.12 1.36 -4.50
C ASP A 30 -9.10 2.47 -4.31
N THR A 31 -9.45 3.52 -3.55
CA THR A 31 -8.55 4.63 -3.24
C THR A 31 -7.29 4.14 -2.54
N ILE A 32 -7.43 3.28 -1.52
CA ILE A 32 -6.29 2.72 -0.77
C ILE A 32 -5.42 1.85 -1.70
N THR A 33 -6.05 1.05 -2.56
CA THR A 33 -5.35 0.19 -3.53
C THR A 33 -4.54 1.02 -4.53
N ARG A 34 -5.08 2.15 -5.02
CA ARG A 34 -4.37 3.06 -5.93
C ARG A 34 -3.17 3.73 -5.25
N LEU A 35 -3.33 4.16 -4.01
CA LEU A 35 -2.22 4.74 -3.23
C LEU A 35 -1.11 3.71 -2.98
N ALA A 36 -1.47 2.48 -2.59
CA ALA A 36 -0.51 1.41 -2.41
C ALA A 36 0.24 1.09 -3.72
N ARG A 37 -0.45 1.08 -4.88
CA ARG A 37 0.19 0.94 -6.19
C ARG A 37 1.20 2.05 -6.46
N LEU A 38 0.83 3.31 -6.21
CA LEU A 38 1.74 4.44 -6.40
C LEU A 38 3.02 4.28 -5.58
N VAL A 39 2.92 3.87 -4.32
CA VAL A 39 4.09 3.63 -3.45
C VAL A 39 4.94 2.47 -3.97
N LEU A 40 4.32 1.38 -4.42
CA LEU A 40 5.04 0.22 -4.95
C LEU A 40 5.70 0.49 -6.32
N ASP A 41 5.08 1.33 -7.15
CA ASP A 41 5.60 1.69 -8.47
C ASP A 41 6.74 2.71 -8.35
N THR A 42 6.55 3.73 -7.52
CA THR A 42 7.59 4.75 -7.27
C THR A 42 8.69 4.25 -6.34
N ASN A 43 8.40 3.19 -5.56
CA ASN A 43 9.24 2.69 -4.46
C ASN A 43 9.54 3.76 -3.41
N CYS A 44 8.68 4.77 -3.29
CA CYS A 44 8.87 5.90 -2.39
C CYS A 44 7.58 6.23 -1.63
N PHE A 45 7.73 6.68 -0.39
CA PHE A 45 6.63 7.20 0.41
C PHE A 45 7.12 8.23 1.43
N VAL A 46 6.20 9.05 1.92
CA VAL A 46 6.47 10.01 2.98
C VAL A 46 5.74 9.55 4.24
N TYR A 47 6.45 9.54 5.36
CA TYR A 47 5.90 9.23 6.68
C TYR A 47 6.63 10.05 7.73
N ASP A 48 5.93 10.61 8.72
CA ASP A 48 6.54 11.40 9.81
C ASP A 48 7.50 12.51 9.32
N ASN A 49 7.07 13.26 8.29
CA ASN A 49 7.86 14.31 7.65
C ASN A 49 9.24 13.84 7.09
N LYS A 50 9.40 12.54 6.86
CA LYS A 50 10.59 11.91 6.27
C LYS A 50 10.23 11.23 4.97
N TYR A 51 11.15 11.31 4.01
CA TYR A 51 11.03 10.65 2.71
C TYR A 51 11.75 9.30 2.75
N TYR A 52 11.01 8.25 2.47
CA TYR A 52 11.50 6.88 2.43
C TYR A 52 11.53 6.40 0.99
N GLN A 53 12.65 5.80 0.58
CA GLN A 53 12.81 5.18 -0.73
C GLN A 53 13.34 3.75 -0.54
N GLN A 54 12.63 2.78 -1.09
CA GLN A 54 13.09 1.40 -1.10
C GLN A 54 14.21 1.25 -2.13
N ILE A 55 15.42 1.04 -1.64
CA ILE A 55 16.59 0.69 -2.45
C ILE A 55 16.62 -0.81 -2.78
N ARG A 56 17.16 -1.17 -3.95
CA ARG A 56 17.36 -2.58 -4.34
C ARG A 56 18.24 -3.28 -3.28
N GLY A 57 17.72 -4.34 -2.67
CA GLY A 57 18.44 -5.19 -1.72
C GLY A 57 18.26 -4.83 -0.24
N GLY A 58 17.65 -3.70 0.09
CA GLY A 58 17.33 -3.33 1.47
C GLY A 58 15.92 -3.79 1.88
N ALA A 59 15.83 -4.62 2.91
CA ALA A 59 14.64 -4.67 3.76
C ALA A 59 14.73 -3.49 4.72
N MET A 60 13.69 -2.65 4.77
CA MET A 60 13.42 -1.80 5.94
C MET A 60 12.46 -2.55 6.84
#